data_AF-A0A2E3C2G2-F1
#
_entry.id   AF-A0A2E3C2G2-F1
#
_cell.length_a   1.000
_cell.length_b   1.000
_cell.length_c   1.000
_cell.angle_alpha   90.00
_cell.angle_beta   90.00
_cell.angle_gamma   90.00
#
_symmetry.space_group_name_H-M   'P 1'
#
loop_
_entity.id
_entity.type
_entity.pdbx_description
1 polymer ?
#
loop_
_entity_poly.entity_id
_entity_poly.type
_entity_poly.pdbx_seq_one_letter_code
_entity_poly.pdbx_strand_id
1 'polypeptide(L)'
;MSKRKYREQDNLVKLIREEEQRYVKNVRPITPTQADYLSHIDNKNVTIVSGPAGTGKTYLACVRAVEGLKEQKFTRIIITRPALSATSENLGFLPGSLENKLDPFLRPCMQVFAERLGQQKVKKYLQEGVIEFVSFAHMRGRTFQNAFIIADEVQNVTPEGMKMLLTRIGFNSKMVLCGDVTQSDLPEGTKNGLADAIERFKGLERVGITEFEEEDVVRSEVVSDLLSCY
;
A
#
# COMPACT_ATOMS: atom_id res chain seq x y z
N MET A 1 -17.77 -42.78 20.71
CA MET A 1 -16.70 -41.75 20.78
C MET A 1 -16.68 -40.77 19.60
N SER A 2 -17.73 -40.65 18.78
CA SER A 2 -17.63 -39.97 17.46
C SER A 2 -18.26 -38.57 17.36
N LYS A 3 -19.16 -38.11 18.24
CA LYS A 3 -19.80 -36.78 18.09
C LYS A 3 -19.14 -35.63 18.86
N ARG A 4 -18.36 -35.93 19.91
CA ARG A 4 -17.78 -34.91 20.81
C ARG A 4 -16.51 -34.28 20.22
N LYS A 5 -15.64 -35.08 19.61
CA LYS A 5 -14.41 -34.62 18.92
C LYS A 5 -14.70 -33.68 17.73
N TYR A 6 -15.70 -34.00 16.90
CA TYR A 6 -16.07 -33.14 15.76
C TYR A 6 -16.60 -31.77 16.21
N ARG A 7 -17.37 -31.72 17.32
CA ARG A 7 -17.90 -30.47 17.88
C ARG A 7 -16.81 -29.56 18.46
N GLU A 8 -15.75 -30.14 19.03
CA GLU A 8 -14.58 -29.39 19.51
C GLU A 8 -13.75 -28.86 18.35
N GLN A 9 -13.59 -29.64 17.27
CA GLN A 9 -12.87 -29.23 16.07
C GLN A 9 -13.59 -28.10 15.32
N ASP A 10 -14.92 -28.16 15.18
CA ASP A 10 -15.73 -27.10 14.57
C ASP A 10 -15.70 -25.81 15.39
N ASN A 11 -15.72 -25.92 16.72
CA ASN A 11 -15.58 -24.77 17.62
C ASN A 11 -14.20 -24.12 17.52
N LEU A 12 -13.14 -24.93 17.39
CA LEU A 12 -11.77 -24.43 17.22
C LEU A 12 -11.59 -23.70 15.88
N VAL A 13 -12.10 -24.28 14.78
CA VAL A 13 -12.10 -23.64 13.46
C VAL A 13 -12.90 -22.34 13.47
N LYS A 14 -14.02 -22.31 14.18
CA LYS A 14 -14.83 -21.10 14.34
C LYS A 14 -14.10 -20.03 15.17
N LEU A 15 -13.44 -20.41 16.26
CA LEU A 15 -12.65 -19.49 17.07
C LEU A 15 -11.49 -18.89 16.26
N ILE A 16 -10.74 -19.72 15.53
CA ILE A 16 -9.63 -19.28 14.67
C ILE A 16 -10.16 -18.30 13.62
N ARG A 17 -11.28 -18.60 12.96
CA ARG A 17 -11.90 -17.68 12.00
C ARG A 17 -12.38 -16.38 12.64
N GLU A 18 -12.91 -16.43 13.86
CA GLU A 18 -13.35 -15.23 14.59
C GLU A 18 -12.15 -14.38 15.05
N GLU A 19 -11.04 -15.00 15.45
CA GLU A 19 -9.79 -14.31 15.78
C GLU A 19 -9.12 -13.71 14.54
N GLU A 20 -9.01 -14.46 13.43
CA GLU A 20 -8.56 -13.95 12.14
C GLU A 20 -9.44 -12.78 11.68
N GLN A 21 -10.77 -12.90 11.77
CA GLN A 21 -11.68 -11.80 11.42
C GLN A 21 -11.55 -10.58 12.34
N ARG A 22 -11.25 -10.77 13.64
CA ARG A 22 -10.96 -9.67 14.57
C ARG A 22 -9.64 -8.99 14.25
N TYR A 23 -8.61 -9.76 13.90
CA TYR A 23 -7.30 -9.26 13.47
C TYR A 23 -7.43 -8.42 12.19
N VAL A 24 -8.22 -8.90 11.23
CA VAL A 24 -8.55 -8.18 9.98
C VAL A 24 -9.40 -6.91 10.22
N LYS A 25 -10.27 -6.90 11.24
CA LYS A 25 -11.14 -5.76 11.54
C LYS A 25 -10.42 -4.62 12.29
N ASN A 26 -9.50 -4.92 13.20
CA ASN A 26 -8.78 -3.93 14.01
C ASN A 26 -7.28 -3.94 13.71
N VAL A 27 -6.89 -3.46 12.53
CA VAL A 27 -5.47 -3.26 12.21
C VAL A 27 -4.92 -2.18 13.14
N ARG A 28 -4.05 -2.60 14.07
CA ARG A 28 -3.32 -1.72 14.99
C ARG A 28 -1.83 -1.75 14.61
N PRO A 29 -1.10 -0.64 14.83
CA PRO A 29 0.35 -0.68 14.70
C PRO A 29 0.91 -1.71 15.68
N ILE A 30 1.87 -2.51 15.21
CA ILE A 30 2.57 -3.53 15.98
C ILE A 30 3.85 -2.93 16.57
N THR A 31 4.53 -2.05 15.82
CA THR A 31 5.73 -1.34 16.26
C THR A 31 5.46 0.16 16.52
N PRO A 32 6.26 0.84 17.35
CA PRO A 32 6.19 2.28 17.53
C PRO A 32 6.34 3.05 16.20
N THR A 33 7.24 2.62 15.31
CA THR A 33 7.44 3.25 14.00
C THR A 33 6.20 3.12 13.11
N GLN A 34 5.48 1.98 13.19
CA GLN A 34 4.18 1.85 12.50
C GLN A 34 3.13 2.81 13.07
N ALA A 35 3.14 3.06 14.38
CA ALA A 35 2.23 4.02 15.00
C ALA A 35 2.52 5.45 14.54
N ASP A 36 3.80 5.82 14.45
CA ASP A 36 4.23 7.11 13.91
C ASP A 36 3.86 7.25 12.43
N TYR A 37 4.11 6.24 11.60
CA TYR A 37 3.70 6.21 10.20
C TYR A 37 2.19 6.43 10.02
N LEU A 38 1.36 5.73 10.80
CA LEU A 38 -0.09 5.90 10.77
C LEU A 38 -0.52 7.31 11.23
N SER A 39 0.16 7.87 12.24
CA SER A 39 -0.05 9.25 12.67
C SER A 39 0.30 10.25 11.55
N HIS A 40 1.39 10.03 10.81
CA HIS A 40 1.73 10.84 9.65
C HIS A 40 0.65 10.76 8.57
N ILE A 41 0.17 9.55 8.24
CA ILE A 41 -0.93 9.38 7.29
C ILE A 41 -2.17 10.16 7.74
N ASP A 42 -2.52 10.12 9.03
CA ASP A 42 -3.73 10.78 9.54
C ASP A 42 -3.60 12.30 9.53
N ASN A 43 -2.41 12.84 9.84
CA ASN A 43 -2.23 14.25 10.15
C ASN A 43 -1.55 15.08 9.04
N LYS A 44 -0.92 14.44 8.04
CA LYS A 44 -0.15 15.13 6.99
C LYS A 44 -0.82 15.05 5.62
N ASN A 45 -0.50 15.97 4.71
CA ASN A 45 -1.02 15.92 3.34
C ASN A 45 -0.24 14.90 2.51
N VAL A 46 1.07 14.85 2.72
CA VAL A 46 1.95 13.87 2.09
C VAL A 46 2.63 13.08 3.19
N THR A 47 2.70 11.77 3.03
CA THR A 47 3.51 10.89 3.88
C THR A 47 4.50 10.17 2.99
N ILE A 48 5.78 10.24 3.35
CA ILE A 48 6.86 9.52 2.69
C ILE A 48 7.31 8.43 3.65
N VAL A 49 7.38 7.21 3.16
CA VAL A 49 7.83 6.08 3.97
C VAL A 49 8.88 5.27 3.22
N SER A 50 10.01 5.04 3.88
CA SER A 50 11.11 4.21 3.39
C SER A 50 11.38 3.05 4.35
N GLY A 51 11.81 1.91 3.86
CA GLY A 51 12.37 0.83 4.67
C GLY A 51 12.09 -0.56 4.10
N PRO A 52 12.53 -1.63 4.78
CA PRO A 52 12.59 -2.97 4.20
C PRO A 52 11.22 -3.61 3.97
N ALA A 53 11.17 -4.66 3.14
CA ALA A 53 9.96 -5.43 2.89
C ALA A 53 9.48 -6.15 4.16
N GLY A 54 8.16 -6.15 4.41
CA GLY A 54 7.56 -6.77 5.61
C GLY A 54 7.32 -5.80 6.78
N THR A 55 7.69 -4.53 6.66
CA THR A 55 7.40 -3.46 7.64
C THR A 55 5.95 -2.94 7.57
N GLY A 56 5.19 -3.34 6.55
CA GLY A 56 3.77 -3.01 6.42
C GLY A 56 3.45 -1.68 5.71
N LYS A 57 4.43 -1.00 5.11
CA LYS A 57 4.28 0.30 4.40
C LYS A 57 3.01 0.40 3.54
N THR A 58 2.90 -0.44 2.52
CA THR A 58 1.78 -0.43 1.57
C THR A 58 0.50 -0.97 2.20
N TYR A 59 0.60 -2.02 3.02
CA TYR A 59 -0.55 -2.62 3.71
C TYR A 59 -1.28 -1.61 4.59
N LEU A 60 -0.55 -0.92 5.46
CA LEU A 60 -1.07 0.09 6.38
C LEU A 60 -1.63 1.31 5.62
N ALA A 61 -1.00 1.72 4.51
CA ALA A 61 -1.55 2.76 3.63
C ALA A 61 -2.91 2.36 3.04
N CYS A 62 -3.02 1.13 2.50
CA CYS A 62 -4.27 0.59 1.96
C CYS A 62 -5.37 0.52 3.01
N VAL A 63 -5.00 0.09 4.23
CA VAL A 63 -5.90 0.05 5.38
C VAL A 63 -6.48 1.43 5.68
N ARG A 64 -5.64 2.47 5.77
CA ARG A 64 -6.09 3.84 6.03
C ARG A 64 -6.84 4.48 4.88
N ALA A 65 -6.50 4.13 3.64
CA ALA A 65 -7.27 4.56 2.48
C ALA A 65 -8.72 4.06 2.54
N VAL A 66 -8.93 2.79 2.89
CA VAL A 66 -10.28 2.21 3.04
C VAL A 66 -11.03 2.84 4.22
N GLU A 67 -10.37 3.06 5.36
CA GLU A 67 -11.00 3.73 6.50
C GLU A 67 -11.42 5.15 6.14
N GLY A 68 -10.54 5.94 5.52
CA GLY A 68 -10.86 7.29 5.05
C GLY A 68 -12.00 7.31 4.04
N LEU A 69 -12.11 6.32 3.16
CA LEU A 69 -13.23 6.18 2.23
C LEU A 69 -14.55 5.86 2.98
N LYS A 70 -14.52 4.96 3.97
CA LYS A 70 -15.71 4.61 4.79
C LYS A 70 -16.18 5.78 5.64
N GLU A 71 -15.26 6.59 6.13
CA GLU A 71 -15.51 7.81 6.90
C GLU A 71 -15.85 9.02 6.02
N GLN A 72 -15.94 8.84 4.70
CA GLN A 72 -16.24 9.91 3.73
C GLN A 72 -15.24 11.07 3.75
N LYS A 73 -14.02 10.85 4.26
CA LYS A 73 -12.90 11.82 4.19
C LYS A 73 -12.42 12.01 2.75
N PHE A 74 -12.48 10.93 1.97
CA PHE A 74 -12.13 10.89 0.55
C PHE A 74 -13.26 10.24 -0.23
N THR A 75 -13.42 10.62 -1.49
CA THR A 75 -14.41 10.01 -2.40
C THR A 75 -13.81 8.87 -3.22
N ARG A 76 -12.48 8.77 -3.26
CA ARG A 76 -11.77 7.78 -4.06
C ARG A 76 -10.38 7.42 -3.55
N ILE A 77 -9.94 6.23 -3.93
CA ILE A 77 -8.60 5.70 -3.67
C ILE A 77 -7.91 5.49 -5.01
N ILE A 78 -6.69 5.99 -5.15
CA ILE A 78 -5.88 5.84 -6.37
C ILE A 78 -4.58 5.13 -6.01
N ILE A 79 -4.24 4.10 -6.76
CA ILE A 79 -3.03 3.32 -6.56
C ILE A 79 -2.20 3.41 -7.83
N THR A 80 -0.92 3.74 -7.68
CA THR A 80 0.03 3.76 -8.78
C THR A 80 1.34 3.12 -8.38
N ARG A 81 2.02 2.53 -9.36
CA ARG A 81 3.36 1.94 -9.22
C ARG A 81 4.17 2.31 -10.47
N PRO A 82 5.44 2.76 -10.34
CA PRO A 82 6.33 2.96 -11.47
C PRO A 82 6.53 1.64 -12.23
N ALA A 83 6.59 1.72 -13.56
CA ALA A 83 6.92 0.54 -14.36
C ALA A 83 8.42 0.25 -14.22
N LEU A 84 8.76 -0.97 -13.83
CA LEU A 84 10.13 -1.45 -13.86
C LEU A 84 10.53 -1.80 -15.29
N SER A 85 11.73 -1.40 -15.71
CA SER A 85 12.24 -1.67 -17.06
C SER A 85 12.45 -3.16 -17.35
N ALA A 86 12.45 -4.04 -16.32
CA ALA A 86 12.64 -5.48 -16.46
C ALA A 86 11.34 -6.30 -16.59
N THR A 87 10.17 -5.70 -16.33
CA THR A 87 8.87 -6.32 -16.61
C THR A 87 8.21 -5.61 -17.79
N SER A 88 8.91 -5.61 -18.92
CA SER A 88 8.32 -5.24 -20.20
C SER A 88 7.43 -6.37 -20.71
N GLU A 89 6.34 -6.65 -20.01
CA GLU A 89 5.20 -7.34 -20.60
C GLU A 89 4.02 -6.37 -20.63
N ASN A 90 3.95 -5.70 -21.78
CA ASN A 90 2.76 -5.10 -22.39
C ASN A 90 1.63 -4.71 -21.43
N LEU A 91 1.52 -3.39 -21.19
CA LEU A 91 0.26 -2.73 -20.86
C LEU A 91 -0.68 -2.86 -22.09
N GLY A 92 -1.24 -4.05 -22.29
CA GLY A 92 -1.98 -4.45 -23.47
C GLY A 92 -3.22 -5.26 -23.09
N PHE A 93 -4.37 -4.77 -23.56
CA PHE A 93 -5.70 -5.33 -23.34
C PHE A 93 -5.78 -6.81 -23.75
N LEU A 94 -5.58 -7.73 -22.80
CA LEU A 94 -5.96 -9.13 -22.97
C LEU A 94 -7.46 -9.29 -22.70
N PRO A 95 -8.27 -9.92 -23.57
CA PRO A 95 -9.68 -10.16 -23.30
C PRO A 95 -9.83 -11.09 -22.07
N GLY A 96 -10.60 -10.67 -21.06
CA GLY A 96 -10.74 -11.38 -19.79
C GLY A 96 -11.41 -10.56 -18.68
N SER A 97 -11.69 -11.21 -17.55
CA SER A 97 -12.22 -10.55 -16.33
C SER A 97 -11.24 -9.49 -15.81
N LEU A 98 -11.74 -8.48 -15.08
CA LEU A 98 -10.92 -7.40 -14.51
C LEU A 98 -9.73 -7.94 -13.68
N GLU A 99 -9.93 -9.05 -12.96
CA GLU A 99 -8.89 -9.76 -12.18
C GLU A 99 -7.75 -10.31 -13.06
N ASN A 100 -8.03 -10.77 -14.28
CA ASN A 100 -7.02 -11.29 -15.20
C ASN A 100 -6.20 -10.17 -15.87
N LYS A 101 -6.69 -8.93 -15.81
CA LYS A 101 -6.05 -7.73 -16.38
C LYS A 101 -5.28 -6.91 -15.34
N LEU A 102 -5.44 -7.22 -14.06
CA LEU A 102 -4.73 -6.52 -13.00
C LEU A 102 -3.29 -7.01 -12.96
N ASP A 103 -2.38 -6.04 -13.02
CA ASP A 103 -0.96 -6.24 -12.78
C ASP A 103 -0.77 -7.08 -11.49
N PRO A 104 -0.02 -8.20 -11.54
CA PRO A 104 0.30 -9.01 -10.36
C PRO A 104 0.77 -8.18 -9.16
N PHE A 105 1.47 -7.06 -9.39
CA PHE A 105 1.97 -6.17 -8.33
C PHE A 105 0.85 -5.43 -7.57
N LEU A 106 -0.36 -5.35 -8.13
CA LEU A 106 -1.50 -4.69 -7.52
C LEU A 106 -2.37 -5.65 -6.69
N ARG A 107 -2.12 -6.96 -6.78
CA ARG A 107 -2.85 -7.99 -6.03
C ARG A 107 -2.80 -7.81 -4.51
N PRO A 108 -1.67 -7.42 -3.89
CA PRO A 108 -1.63 -7.18 -2.45
C PRO A 108 -2.62 -6.08 -2.02
N CYS A 109 -2.68 -4.97 -2.74
CA CYS A 109 -3.64 -3.89 -2.46
C CYS A 109 -5.09 -4.38 -2.60
N MET A 110 -5.38 -5.13 -3.66
CA MET A 110 -6.69 -5.75 -3.89
C MET A 110 -7.12 -6.68 -2.77
N GLN A 111 -6.20 -7.49 -2.26
CA GLN A 111 -6.45 -8.37 -1.12
C GLN A 111 -6.85 -7.56 0.11
N VAL A 112 -6.10 -6.52 0.46
CA VAL A 112 -6.44 -5.63 1.59
C VAL A 112 -7.82 -4.99 1.40
N PHE A 113 -8.12 -4.50 0.20
CA PHE A 113 -9.44 -3.92 -0.07
C PHE A 113 -10.56 -4.96 0.06
N ALA A 114 -10.34 -6.18 -0.43
CA ALA A 114 -11.33 -7.26 -0.36
C ALA A 114 -11.57 -7.70 1.09
N GLU A 115 -10.54 -7.79 1.90
CA GLU A 115 -10.63 -8.10 3.33
C GLU A 115 -11.42 -7.03 4.10
N ARG A 116 -11.24 -5.76 3.74
CA ARG A 116 -11.79 -4.61 4.50
C ARG A 116 -13.16 -4.14 4.01
N LEU A 117 -13.48 -4.32 2.73
CA LEU A 117 -14.74 -3.89 2.10
C LEU A 117 -15.64 -5.06 1.67
N GLY A 118 -15.08 -6.27 1.53
CA GLY A 118 -15.73 -7.40 0.88
C GLY A 118 -15.57 -7.37 -0.64
N GLN A 119 -15.36 -8.55 -1.25
CA GLN A 119 -15.06 -8.70 -2.68
C GLN A 119 -16.09 -8.02 -3.61
N GLN A 120 -17.39 -8.20 -3.34
CA GLN A 120 -18.46 -7.63 -4.17
C GLN A 120 -18.42 -6.10 -4.19
N LYS A 121 -18.12 -5.50 -3.03
CA LYS A 121 -18.03 -4.04 -2.90
C LYS A 121 -16.80 -3.49 -3.61
N VAL A 122 -15.66 -4.18 -3.51
CA VAL A 122 -14.45 -3.82 -4.26
C VAL A 122 -14.71 -3.86 -5.77
N LYS A 123 -15.34 -4.92 -6.28
CA LYS A 123 -15.70 -5.04 -7.71
C LYS A 123 -16.58 -3.87 -8.17
N LYS A 124 -17.59 -3.51 -7.37
CA LYS A 124 -18.44 -2.34 -7.62
C LYS A 124 -17.63 -1.04 -7.62
N TYR A 125 -16.79 -0.81 -6.62
CA TYR A 125 -15.97 0.41 -6.51
C TYR A 125 -14.95 0.56 -7.63
N LEU A 126 -14.41 -0.55 -8.16
CA LEU A 126 -13.57 -0.52 -9.34
C LEU A 126 -14.34 -0.11 -10.60
N GLN A 127 -15.55 -0.67 -10.78
CA GLN A 127 -16.42 -0.31 -11.91
C GLN A 127 -16.88 1.15 -11.87
N GLU A 128 -17.14 1.67 -10.67
CA GLU A 128 -17.57 3.06 -10.44
C GLU A 128 -16.40 4.07 -10.43
N GLY A 129 -15.15 3.61 -10.50
CA GLY A 129 -13.97 4.49 -10.41
C GLY A 129 -13.73 5.07 -9.01
N VAL A 130 -14.34 4.50 -7.97
CA VAL A 130 -14.06 4.84 -6.57
C VAL A 130 -12.70 4.30 -6.14
N ILE A 131 -12.31 3.14 -6.65
CA ILE A 131 -10.94 2.62 -6.53
C ILE A 131 -10.36 2.59 -7.95
N GLU A 132 -9.24 3.26 -8.16
CA GLU A 132 -8.55 3.32 -9.45
C GLU A 132 -7.13 2.76 -9.31
N PHE A 133 -6.78 1.80 -10.18
CA PHE A 133 -5.40 1.41 -10.40
C PHE A 133 -4.90 2.09 -11.67
N VAL A 134 -3.87 2.93 -11.55
CA VAL A 134 -3.37 3.76 -12.64
C VAL A 134 -1.88 3.56 -12.81
N SER A 135 -1.43 3.44 -14.05
CA SER A 135 0.00 3.43 -14.34
C SER A 135 0.62 4.78 -13.96
N PHE A 136 1.90 4.77 -13.58
CA PHE A 136 2.61 6.00 -13.24
C PHE A 136 2.59 7.04 -14.37
N ALA A 137 2.67 6.59 -15.63
CA ALA A 137 2.57 7.46 -16.80
C ALA A 137 1.19 8.14 -16.92
N HIS A 138 0.11 7.45 -16.56
CA HIS A 138 -1.26 8.00 -16.58
C HIS A 138 -1.52 9.02 -15.46
N MET A 139 -0.61 9.16 -14.49
CA MET A 139 -0.67 10.24 -13.51
C MET A 139 -0.43 11.61 -14.16
N ARG A 140 0.34 11.66 -15.26
CA ARG A 140 0.71 12.90 -15.94
C ARG A 140 -0.53 13.66 -16.41
N GLY A 141 -0.55 14.96 -16.17
CA GLY A 141 -1.64 15.85 -16.61
C GLY A 141 -2.93 15.73 -15.79
N ARG A 142 -3.00 14.83 -14.80
CA ARG A 142 -4.14 14.72 -13.88
C ARG A 142 -3.90 15.53 -12.61
N THR A 143 -4.98 15.93 -11.97
CA THR A 143 -4.98 16.47 -10.60
C THR A 143 -6.04 15.72 -9.82
N PHE A 144 -5.67 15.18 -8.68
CA PHE A 144 -6.52 14.28 -7.91
C PHE A 144 -7.04 14.99 -6.65
N GLN A 145 -8.27 15.48 -6.74
CA GLN A 145 -9.00 16.08 -5.62
C GLN A 145 -9.82 15.03 -4.86
N ASN A 146 -10.08 15.30 -3.57
CA ASN A 146 -10.88 14.46 -2.68
C ASN A 146 -10.43 12.99 -2.66
N ALA A 147 -9.13 12.74 -2.75
CA ALA A 147 -8.60 11.41 -3.01
C ALA A 147 -7.52 10.98 -2.00
N PHE A 148 -7.49 9.68 -1.71
CA PHE A 148 -6.35 9.04 -1.06
C PHE A 148 -5.49 8.38 -2.12
N ILE A 149 -4.26 8.85 -2.31
CA ILE A 149 -3.34 8.38 -3.35
C ILE A 149 -2.24 7.56 -2.69
N ILE A 150 -2.02 6.33 -3.16
CA ILE A 150 -0.92 5.47 -2.76
C ILE A 150 -0.02 5.31 -3.98
N ALA A 151 1.22 5.76 -3.87
CA ALA A 151 2.25 5.46 -4.85
C ALA A 151 3.23 4.48 -4.22
N ASP A 152 3.27 3.27 -4.75
CA ASP A 152 4.12 2.20 -4.26
C ASP A 152 5.40 2.10 -5.08
N GLU A 153 6.47 1.64 -4.46
CA GLU A 153 7.77 1.35 -5.08
C GLU A 153 8.40 2.58 -5.74
N VAL A 154 8.25 3.74 -5.08
CA VAL A 154 8.69 5.03 -5.61
C VAL A 154 10.21 5.23 -5.54
N GLN A 155 10.98 4.29 -4.96
CA GLN A 155 12.44 4.28 -5.14
C GLN A 155 12.85 4.08 -6.60
N ASN A 156 11.92 3.65 -7.45
CA ASN A 156 12.09 3.44 -8.88
C ASN A 156 11.65 4.65 -9.73
N VAL A 157 11.57 5.84 -9.13
CA VAL A 157 11.39 7.10 -9.87
C VAL A 157 12.59 8.02 -9.74
N THR A 158 12.86 8.82 -10.77
CA THR A 158 13.83 9.91 -10.69
C THR A 158 13.25 11.10 -9.92
N PRO A 159 14.06 12.10 -9.50
CA PRO A 159 13.57 13.33 -8.88
C PRO A 159 12.53 14.07 -9.75
N GLU A 160 12.69 14.07 -11.07
CA GLU A 160 11.71 14.65 -12.00
C GLU A 160 10.39 13.86 -12.00
N GLY A 161 10.47 12.53 -11.96
CA GLY A 161 9.31 11.66 -11.79
C GLY A 161 8.60 11.91 -10.47
N MET A 162 9.36 12.02 -9.38
CA MET A 162 8.83 12.33 -8.05
C MET A 162 8.13 13.69 -8.02
N LYS A 163 8.74 14.73 -8.61
CA LYS A 163 8.13 16.05 -8.76
C LYS A 163 6.84 15.98 -9.60
N MET A 164 6.84 15.21 -10.68
CA MET A 164 5.64 15.00 -11.49
C MET A 164 4.52 14.39 -10.64
N LEU A 165 4.81 13.35 -9.86
CA LEU A 165 3.85 12.68 -8.99
C LEU A 165 3.31 13.61 -7.88
N LEU A 166 4.20 14.28 -7.14
CA LEU A 166 3.82 15.15 -6.03
C LEU A 166 2.92 16.32 -6.48
N THR A 167 3.12 16.82 -7.70
CA THR A 167 2.27 17.89 -8.26
C THR A 167 0.88 17.43 -8.71
N ARG A 168 0.56 16.13 -8.58
CA ARG A 168 -0.79 15.62 -8.90
C ARG A 168 -1.76 15.71 -7.72
N ILE A 169 -1.28 15.95 -6.50
CA ILE A 169 -2.14 16.06 -5.31
C ILE A 169 -3.02 17.32 -5.40
N GLY A 170 -4.33 17.15 -5.27
CA GLY A 170 -5.31 18.23 -5.27
C GLY A 170 -5.82 18.59 -3.87
N PHE A 171 -6.82 19.46 -3.82
CA PHE A 171 -7.50 19.82 -2.57
C PHE A 171 -8.16 18.63 -1.90
N ASN A 172 -8.18 18.64 -0.56
CA ASN A 172 -8.75 17.60 0.28
C ASN A 172 -8.26 16.19 -0.08
N SER A 173 -6.98 16.08 -0.44
CA SER A 173 -6.35 14.82 -0.79
C SER A 173 -5.18 14.52 0.13
N LYS A 174 -4.84 13.23 0.21
CA LYS A 174 -3.63 12.72 0.83
C LYS A 174 -2.85 11.89 -0.18
N MET A 175 -1.53 11.92 -0.06
CA MET A 175 -0.64 11.09 -0.86
C MET A 175 0.34 10.35 0.05
N VAL A 176 0.41 9.05 -0.09
CA VAL A 176 1.37 8.19 0.61
C VAL A 176 2.36 7.63 -0.42
N LEU A 177 3.63 7.95 -0.23
CA LEU A 177 4.74 7.51 -1.06
C LEU A 177 5.47 6.37 -0.32
N CYS A 178 5.32 5.14 -0.81
CA CYS A 178 5.93 3.95 -0.22
C CYS A 178 7.12 3.48 -1.05
N GLY A 179 8.23 3.15 -0.41
CA GLY A 179 9.35 2.51 -1.08
C GLY A 179 10.45 2.07 -0.13
N ASP A 180 11.60 1.73 -0.69
CA ASP A 180 12.83 1.43 0.04
C ASP A 180 14.00 2.05 -0.72
N VAL A 181 14.65 3.06 -0.13
CA VAL A 181 15.78 3.76 -0.79
C VAL A 181 16.94 2.81 -1.17
N THR A 182 17.05 1.66 -0.51
CA THR A 182 18.11 0.67 -0.74
C THR A 182 17.81 -0.29 -1.89
N GLN A 183 16.54 -0.38 -2.34
CA GLN A 183 16.08 -1.32 -3.37
C GLN A 183 15.70 -0.62 -4.68
N SER A 184 16.58 0.26 -5.18
CA SER A 184 16.35 0.97 -6.44
C SER A 184 16.79 0.13 -7.64
N ASP A 185 15.87 -0.07 -8.58
CA ASP A 185 16.10 -0.71 -9.88
C ASP A 185 16.43 0.31 -10.98
N LEU A 186 16.70 1.57 -10.60
CA LEU A 186 17.09 2.60 -11.56
C LEU A 186 18.46 2.29 -12.18
N PRO A 187 18.70 2.66 -13.45
CA PRO A 187 20.02 2.50 -14.07
C PRO A 187 21.11 3.15 -13.24
N GLU A 188 22.28 2.52 -13.18
CA GLU A 188 23.43 3.01 -12.42
C GLU A 188 23.76 4.47 -12.75
N GLY A 189 24.03 5.28 -11.73
CA GLY A 189 24.27 6.72 -11.84
C GLY A 189 23.00 7.58 -11.92
N THR A 190 21.82 6.98 -12.02
CA THR A 190 20.54 7.71 -11.93
C THR A 190 20.26 8.09 -10.47
N LYS A 191 19.86 9.35 -10.24
CA LYS A 191 19.46 9.78 -8.90
C LYS A 191 18.15 9.13 -8.47
N ASN A 192 18.09 8.65 -7.23
CA ASN A 192 16.88 8.11 -6.62
C ASN A 192 15.96 9.25 -6.14
N GLY A 193 14.73 9.28 -6.68
CA GLY A 193 13.75 10.33 -6.38
C GLY A 193 13.13 10.22 -4.97
N LEU A 194 13.06 9.03 -4.39
CA LEU A 194 12.62 8.84 -2.99
C LEU A 194 13.65 9.44 -2.03
N ALA A 195 14.94 9.13 -2.24
CA ALA A 195 16.02 9.69 -1.43
C ALA A 195 16.09 11.23 -1.54
N ASP A 196 15.98 11.80 -2.76
CA ASP A 196 15.91 13.26 -2.94
C ASP A 196 14.71 13.87 -2.18
N ALA A 197 13.54 13.23 -2.21
CA ALA A 197 12.35 13.74 -1.55
C ALA A 197 12.46 13.74 -0.03
N ILE A 198 13.05 12.70 0.58
CA ILE A 198 13.26 12.62 2.02
C ILE A 198 14.12 13.80 2.49
N GLU A 199 15.25 14.04 1.83
CA GLU A 199 16.14 15.15 2.16
C GLU A 199 15.49 16.51 1.91
N ARG A 200 14.81 16.68 0.77
CA ARG A 200 14.22 17.95 0.34
C ARG A 200 13.04 18.40 1.21
N PHE A 201 12.25 17.46 1.72
CA PHE A 201 11.03 17.77 2.47
C PHE A 201 11.17 17.59 3.98
N LYS A 202 12.38 17.33 4.48
CA LYS A 202 12.68 17.27 5.90
C LYS A 202 12.25 18.56 6.60
N GLY A 203 11.43 18.43 7.65
CA GLY A 203 10.91 19.55 8.44
C GLY A 203 9.75 20.31 7.79
N LEU A 204 9.28 19.95 6.60
CA LEU A 204 8.11 20.58 5.99
C LEU A 204 6.83 20.13 6.70
N GLU A 205 6.11 21.07 7.33
CA GLU A 205 4.97 20.77 8.23
C GLU A 205 3.91 19.84 7.60
N ARG A 206 3.65 19.97 6.30
CA ARG A 206 2.64 19.20 5.57
C ARG A 206 3.09 17.80 5.14
N VAL A 207 4.37 17.47 5.37
CA VAL A 207 4.99 16.20 5.00
C VAL A 207 5.37 15.44 6.26
N GLY A 208 4.89 14.21 6.39
CA GLY A 208 5.40 13.25 7.36
C GLY A 208 6.42 12.35 6.69
N ILE A 209 7.52 12.06 7.37
CA ILE A 209 8.55 11.14 6.88
C ILE A 209 8.74 10.07 7.94
N THR A 210 8.62 8.80 7.55
CA THR A 210 8.91 7.67 8.41
C THR A 210 9.93 6.76 7.74
N GLU A 211 10.96 6.38 8.47
CA GLU A 211 12.00 5.45 8.04
C GLU A 211 11.89 4.22 8.93
N PHE A 212 11.55 3.09 8.32
CA PHE A 212 11.53 1.78 8.99
C PHE A 212 12.90 1.13 8.90
N GLU A 213 13.29 0.45 9.97
CA GLU A 213 14.51 -0.36 10.03
C GLU A 213 14.17 -1.86 10.01
N GLU A 214 15.19 -2.73 10.04
CA GLU A 214 14.97 -4.19 10.02
C GLU A 214 14.22 -4.69 11.25
N GLU A 215 14.37 -4.01 12.39
CA GLU A 215 13.67 -4.30 13.65
C GLU A 215 12.16 -4.04 13.55
N ASP A 216 11.73 -3.23 12.59
CA ASP A 216 10.32 -2.95 12.33
C ASP A 216 9.64 -4.00 11.44
N VAL A 217 10.40 -4.98 10.96
CA VAL A 217 9.88 -6.07 10.13
C VAL A 217 9.06 -7.02 11.00
N VAL A 218 7.76 -7.06 10.75
CA VAL A 218 6.86 -7.99 11.44
C VAL A 218 6.58 -9.17 10.52
N ARG A 219 7.24 -10.30 10.81
CA ARG A 219 7.05 -11.59 10.14
C ARG A 219 6.60 -12.63 11.16
N SER A 220 5.96 -13.69 10.67
CA SER A 220 5.68 -14.85 11.52
C SER A 220 7.00 -15.52 11.95
N GLU A 221 7.01 -16.13 13.14
CA GLU A 221 8.17 -16.86 13.68
C GLU A 221 8.73 -17.87 12.65
N VAL A 222 7.83 -18.57 11.95
CA VAL A 222 8.20 -19.51 10.86
C VAL A 222 9.03 -18.85 9.76
N VAL A 223 8.66 -17.64 9.31
CA VAL A 223 9.41 -16.96 8.24
C VAL A 223 10.78 -16.49 8.76
N SER A 224 10.85 -16.03 10.01
CA SER A 224 12.12 -15.67 10.64
C SER A 224 13.06 -16.87 10.77
N ASP A 225 12.55 -18.03 11.22
CA ASP A 225 13.32 -19.27 11.30
C ASP A 225 13.85 -19.71 9.94
N LEU A 226 13.00 -19.65 8.90
CA LEU A 226 13.39 -20.01 7.54
C LEU A 226 14.47 -19.09 6.98
N LEU A 227 14.36 -17.78 7.18
CA LEU A 227 15.37 -16.81 6.71
C LEU A 227 16.71 -16.98 7.43
N SER A 228 16.71 -17.39 8.70
CA SER A 228 17.96 -17.66 9.44
C SER A 228 18.76 -18.84 8.90
N CYS A 229 18.15 -19.68 8.06
CA CYS A 229 18.79 -20.83 7.43
C CYS A 229 19.53 -20.48 6.12
N TYR A 230 19.41 -19.25 5.62
CA TYR A 230 20.07 -18.74 4.42
C TYR A 230 21.16 -17.73 4.78
#